data_AF-A0A529S677-F1
#
_entry.id   AF-A0A529S677-F1
#
_cell.length_a   1.000
_cell.length_b   1.000
_cell.length_c   1.000
_cell.angle_alpha   90.00
_cell.angle_beta   90.00
_cell.angle_gamma   90.00
#
_symmetry.space_group_name_H-M   'P 1'
#
loop_
_entity.id
_entity.type
_entity.pdbx_description
1 polymer ?
#
loop_
_entity_poly.entity_id
_entity_poly.type
_entity_poly.pdbx_seq_one_letter_code
_entity_poly.pdbx_strand_id
1 'polypeptide(L)' 'MLALETIRQLVRAGVETHLVVSKGARITIAYELGADGLAQLASLANHTHNHQDLAAPIASGSFRTDGMIVV' A
#
# COMPACT_ATOMS: atom_id res chain seq x y z
N MET A 1 -9.19 -1.59 10.47
CA MET A 1 -8.75 -0.68 9.40
C MET A 1 -9.12 -1.21 8.02
N LEU A 2 -9.73 -0.38 7.18
CA LEU A 2 -10.11 -0.72 5.80
C LEU A 2 -8.92 -1.13 4.93
N ALA A 3 -7.82 -0.37 4.94
CA ALA A 3 -6.65 -0.65 4.09
C ALA A 3 -6.05 -2.05 4.29
N LEU A 4 -5.99 -2.54 5.53
CA LEU A 4 -5.50 -3.89 5.84
C LEU A 4 -6.41 -4.99 5.26
N GLU A 5 -7.73 -4.80 5.30
CA GLU A 5 -8.65 -5.77 4.72
C GLU A 5 -8.64 -5.69 3.19
N THR A 6 -8.57 -4.49 2.61
CA THR A 6 -8.43 -4.28 1.17
C THR A 6 -7.24 -5.05 0.60
N ILE A 7 -6.05 -4.91 1.19
CA ILE A 7 -4.87 -5.60 0.65
C ILE A 7 -4.97 -7.12 0.81
N ARG A 8 -5.57 -7.63 1.89
CA ARG A 8 -5.80 -9.08 2.06
C ARG A 8 -6.70 -9.65 0.97
N GLN A 9 -7.75 -8.92 0.59
CA GLN A 9 -8.66 -9.35 -0.48
C GLN A 9 -7.96 -9.32 -1.85
N LEU A 10 -7.14 -8.29 -2.14
CA LEU A 10 -6.35 -8.22 -3.37
C LEU A 10 -5.34 -9.38 -3.47
N VAL A 11 -4.63 -9.68 -2.39
CA VAL A 11 -3.71 -10.83 -2.31
C VAL A 11 -4.45 -12.14 -2.57
N ARG A 12 -5.62 -12.35 -1.97
CA ARG A 12 -6.45 -13.55 -2.21
C ARG A 12 -6.94 -13.65 -3.65
N ALA A 13 -7.18 -12.52 -4.30
CA ALA A 13 -7.56 -12.46 -5.71
C ALA A 13 -6.38 -12.62 -6.68
N GLY A 14 -5.14 -12.74 -6.17
CA GLY A 14 -3.94 -12.87 -6.99
C GLY A 14 -3.55 -11.56 -7.71
N VAL A 15 -3.98 -10.42 -7.21
CA VAL A 15 -3.68 -9.10 -7.78
C VAL A 15 -2.29 -8.64 -7.31
N GLU A 16 -1.44 -8.22 -8.23
CA GLU A 16 -0.18 -7.56 -7.90
C GLU A 16 -0.44 -6.17 -7.30
N THR A 17 0.19 -5.89 -6.16
CA THR A 17 -0.07 -4.65 -5.40
C THR A 17 1.19 -3.81 -5.21
N HIS A 18 1.06 -2.51 -5.48
CA HIS A 18 2.06 -1.49 -5.16
C HIS A 18 1.52 -0.58 -4.04
N LEU A 19 2.07 -0.73 -2.84
CA LEU A 19 1.66 0.02 -1.65
C LEU A 19 2.44 1.34 -1.55
N VAL A 20 1.71 2.43 -1.32
CA VAL A 20 2.25 3.73 -0.91
C VAL A 20 1.58 4.14 0.38
N VAL A 21 2.37 4.54 1.39
CA VAL A 21 1.84 4.99 2.68
C VAL A 21 2.29 6.42 2.94
N SER A 22 1.33 7.34 3.02
CA SER A 22 1.59 8.75 3.35
C SER A 22 2.06 8.90 4.80
N LYS A 23 2.71 10.03 5.11
CA LYS A 23 3.13 10.36 6.49
C LYS A 23 1.96 10.33 7.48
N GLY A 24 0.80 10.87 7.08
CA GLY A 24 -0.42 10.86 7.92
C GLY A 24 -0.96 9.44 8.12
N ALA A 25 -1.00 8.64 7.06
CA ALA A 25 -1.48 7.26 7.14
C ALA A 25 -0.62 6.41 8.10
N ARG A 26 0.70 6.64 8.18
CA ARG A 26 1.56 5.95 9.17
C ARG A 26 1.12 6.18 10.62
N ILE A 27 0.65 7.39 10.95
CA ILE A 27 0.14 7.74 12.28
C ILE A 27 -1.19 6.99 12.54
N THR A 28 -2.12 7.04 11.58
CA THR A 28 -3.39 6.31 11.67
C THR A 28 -3.17 4.80 11.81
N ILE A 29 -2.24 4.24 11.04
CA ILE A 29 -1.88 2.82 11.12
C ILE A 29 -1.34 2.46 12.49
N ALA A 30 -0.41 3.24 13.03
CA ALA A 30 0.14 3.00 14.35
C ALA A 30 -0.94 3.09 15.45
N TYR A 31 -1.89 4.01 15.30
CA TYR A 31 -2.99 4.19 16.24
C TYR A 31 -4.02 3.05 16.19
N GLU A 32 -4.39 2.58 14.99
CA GLU A 32 -5.42 1.54 14.82
C GLU A 32 -4.90 0.11 14.94
N LEU A 33 -3.66 -0.14 14.51
CA LEU A 33 -3.09 -1.49 14.38
C LEU A 33 -1.86 -1.71 15.26
N GLY A 34 -1.41 -0.69 16.00
CA GLY A 34 -0.20 -0.76 16.82
C GLY A 34 1.09 -0.63 16.01
N ALA A 35 2.23 -0.81 16.69
CA ALA A 35 3.57 -0.58 16.14
C ALA A 35 3.88 -1.43 14.89
N ASP A 36 3.33 -2.66 14.83
CA ASP A 36 3.59 -3.60 13.74
C ASP A 36 2.65 -3.43 12.54
N GLY A 37 1.63 -2.58 12.64
CA GLY A 37 0.60 -2.44 11.60
C GLY A 37 1.16 -2.06 10.23
N LEU A 38 2.19 -1.19 10.20
CA LEU A 38 2.84 -0.80 8.95
C LEU A 38 3.63 -1.95 8.33
N ALA A 39 4.35 -2.72 9.15
CA ALA A 39 5.09 -3.89 8.70
C ALA A 39 4.14 -4.97 8.15
N GLN A 40 3.00 -5.16 8.80
CA GLN A 40 1.96 -6.08 8.35
C GLN A 40 1.44 -5.69 6.96
N LEU A 41 1.08 -4.42 6.74
CA LEU A 41 0.66 -3.92 5.43
C LEU A 41 1.75 -4.11 4.36
N ALA A 42 2.99 -3.71 4.66
CA ALA A 42 4.11 -3.82 3.74
C ALA A 42 4.43 -5.28 3.36
N SER A 43 4.29 -6.22 4.30
CA SER A 43 4.52 -7.65 4.07
C SER A 43 3.49 -8.32 3.16
N LEU A 44 2.29 -7.74 3.05
CA LEU A 44 1.22 -8.24 2.18
C LEU A 44 1.33 -7.68 0.76
N ALA A 45 2.00 -6.54 0.58
CA ALA A 45 2.18 -5.92 -0.73
C ALA A 45 3.31 -6.58 -1.52
N ASN A 46 3.17 -6.66 -2.85
CA ASN A 46 4.27 -7.12 -3.72
C ASN A 46 5.41 -6.10 -3.76
N HIS A 47 5.05 -4.81 -3.77
CA HIS A 47 5.99 -3.70 -3.78
C HIS A 47 5.53 -2.62 -2.80
N THR A 48 6.48 -2.01 -2.09
CA THR A 48 6.21 -0.85 -1.24
C THR A 48 7.10 0.30 -1.67
N HIS A 49 6.52 1.47 -1.92
CA HIS A 49 7.24 2.66 -2.38
C HIS A 49 7.17 3.77 -1.33
N ASN A 50 8.23 4.59 -1.28
CA ASN A 50 8.18 5.82 -0.50
C ASN A 50 7.22 6.81 -1.17
N HIS A 51 6.40 7.51 -0.39
CA HIS A 51 5.44 8.48 -0.90
C HIS A 51 6.08 9.73 -1.54
N GLN A 52 7.40 9.88 -1.48
CA GLN A 52 8.19 10.91 -2.15
C GLN A 52 9.03 10.37 -3.32
N ASP A 53 8.97 9.07 -3.59
CA ASP A 53 9.78 8.44 -4.63
C ASP A 53 9.18 8.67 -6.02
N LEU A 54 9.73 9.65 -6.73
CA LEU A 54 9.35 9.97 -8.11
C LEU A 54 9.92 8.97 -9.13
N ALA A 55 10.85 8.09 -8.73
CA ALA A 55 11.42 7.06 -9.59
C ALA A 55 10.66 5.72 -9.49
N ALA A 56 9.67 5.61 -8.59
CA ALA A 56 8.83 4.44 -8.47
C ALA A 56 8.11 4.15 -9.82
N PRO A 57 8.00 2.88 -10.27
CA PRO A 57 7.35 2.55 -11.54
C PRO A 57 5.95 3.14 -11.69
N ILE A 58 5.16 3.15 -10.60
CA ILE A 58 3.80 3.71 -10.55
C ILE A 58 3.72 5.23 -10.74
N ALA A 59 4.86 5.96 -10.68
CA ALA A 59 4.92 7.38 -11.02
C ALA A 59 5.01 7.63 -12.53
N SER A 60 5.32 6.60 -13.33
CA SER A 60 5.39 6.69 -14.78
C SER A 60 4.05 6.38 -15.44
N GLY A 61 3.57 7.25 -16.32
CA GLY A 61 2.36 7.00 -17.12
C GLY A 61 2.48 5.84 -18.13
N SER A 62 3.69 5.37 -18.42
CA SER A 62 3.91 4.18 -19.26
C SER A 62 3.79 2.86 -18.49
N PHE A 63 3.82 2.91 -17.15
CA PHE A 63 3.63 1.73 -16.30
C PHE A 63 2.14 1.41 -16.20
N ARG A 64 1.72 0.30 -16.81
CA ARG A 64 0.31 -0.07 -16.88
C ARG A 64 -0.17 -0.63 -15.54
N THR A 65 -1.33 -0.17 -15.09
CA THR A 65 -2.03 -0.68 -13.90
C THR A 65 -3.50 -0.85 -14.24
N ASP A 66 -4.19 -1.74 -13.52
CA ASP A 66 -5.65 -1.89 -13.65
C ASP A 66 -6.42 -0.78 -12.92
N GLY A 67 -5.79 -0.11 -11.95
CA GLY A 67 -6.36 1.03 -11.24
C GLY A 67 -5.63 1.38 -9.94
N MET A 68 -6.19 2.33 -9.20
CA MET A 68 -5.69 2.79 -7.90
C MET A 68 -6.85 2.91 -6.92
N ILE A 69 -6.64 2.43 -5.69
CA ILE A 69 -7.57 2.55 -4.57
C ILE A 69 -6.90 3.40 -3.49
N VAL A 70 -7.61 4.41 -2.97
CA VAL A 70 -7.18 5.23 -1.83
C VAL A 70 -8.19 5.03 -0.70
N VAL A 71 -7.74 4.50 0.43
CA VAL A 71 -8.56 4.11 1.60
C VAL A 71 -7.86 4.42 2.91
#